data_AF-A0A8C6GJC8-F1
#
_entry.id   AF-A0A8C6GJC8-F1
#
_cell.length_a   1.000
_cell.length_b   1.000
_cell.length_c   1.000
_cell.angle_alpha   90.00
_cell.angle_beta   90.00
_cell.angle_gamma   90.00
#
_symmetry.space_group_name_H-M   'P 1'
#
loop_
_entity.id
_entity.type
_entity.pdbx_description
1 polymer ?
#
loop_
_entity_poly.entity_id
_entity_poly.type
_entity_poly.pdbx_seq_one_letter_code
_entity_poly.pdbx_strand_id
1 'polypeptide(L)' 'MIQLVKGLPSGPFALFFIAEYTNIILKNALTTIIFLGPLHYINLPELYSTNFMTETLLLSSIFL' A
#
# COMPACT_ATOMS: atom_id res chain seq x y z
N MET A 1 25.34 -3.52 -3.56
CA MET A 1 24.18 -3.72 -2.66
C MET A 1 24.46 -4.67 -1.48
N ILE A 2 25.41 -5.61 -1.55
CA ILE A 2 25.69 -6.57 -0.45
C ILE A 2 26.69 -6.04 0.61
N GLN A 3 27.29 -4.86 0.42
CA GLN A 3 28.29 -4.29 1.36
C GLN A 3 27.69 -3.36 2.44
N LEU A 4 26.38 -3.07 2.42
CA LEU A 4 25.81 -2.03 3.31
C LEU A 4 25.09 -2.59 4.55
N VAL A 5 24.93 -3.91 4.65
CA VAL A 5 24.13 -4.55 5.73
C VAL A 5 24.94 -4.80 7.02
N LYS A 6 26.27 -4.74 6.97
CA LYS A 6 27.11 -5.14 8.12
C LYS A 6 27.26 -4.09 9.24
N GLY A 7 26.71 -2.88 9.09
CA GLY A 7 27.02 -1.76 10.01
C GLY A 7 25.83 -1.01 10.63
N LEU A 8 24.59 -1.26 10.18
CA LEU A 8 23.42 -0.59 10.75
C LEU A 8 22.74 -1.53 11.75
N PRO A 9 22.32 -1.06 12.94
CA PRO A 9 21.42 -1.84 13.77
C PRO A 9 20.20 -2.23 12.93
N SER A 10 19.64 -3.43 13.14
CA SER A 10 18.56 -3.95 12.28
C SER A 10 17.34 -3.01 12.20
N GLY A 11 17.17 -2.11 13.18
CA GLY A 11 16.09 -1.11 13.25
C GLY A 11 16.03 -0.15 12.06
N PRO A 12 17.00 0.76 11.86
CA PRO A 12 17.00 1.70 10.73
C PRO A 12 16.90 1.06 9.34
N PHE A 13 17.46 -0.14 9.16
CA PHE A 13 17.37 -0.88 7.90
C PHE A 13 15.95 -1.43 7.65
N ALA A 14 15.30 -1.98 8.68
CA ALA A 14 13.90 -2.44 8.58
C ALA A 14 12.94 -1.28 8.23
N LEU A 15 13.18 -0.08 8.79
CA LEU A 15 12.39 1.10 8.48
C LEU A 15 12.47 1.51 7.00
N PHE A 16 13.62 1.32 6.35
CA PHE A 16 13.77 1.60 4.92
C PHE A 16 12.89 0.67 4.06
N PHE A 17 12.87 -0.64 4.35
CA PHE A 17 11.98 -1.57 3.64
C PHE A 17 10.51 -1.25 3.89
N ILE A 18 10.12 -1.01 5.15
CA ILE A 18 8.74 -0.67 5.48
C ILE A 18 8.32 0.61 4.75
N ALA A 19 9.19 1.61 4.66
CA ALA A 19 8.92 2.84 3.91
C ALA A 19 8.75 2.56 2.41
N GLU A 20 9.58 1.71 1.81
CA GLU A 20 9.47 1.34 0.40
C GLU A 20 8.15 0.59 0.09
N TYR A 21 7.79 -0.41 0.90
CA TYR A 21 6.53 -1.13 0.75
C TYR A 21 5.31 -0.22 0.96
N THR A 22 5.37 0.66 1.97
CA THR A 22 4.30 1.64 2.22
C THR A 22 4.13 2.59 1.04
N ASN A 23 5.23 3.03 0.41
CA ASN A 23 5.17 3.89 -0.76
C ASN A 23 4.50 3.21 -1.97
N ILE A 24 4.68 1.90 -2.16
CA ILE A 24 4.01 1.14 -3.22
C ILE A 24 2.50 1.08 -2.93
N ILE A 25 2.13 0.65 -1.72
CA ILE A 25 0.72 0.56 -1.30
C ILE A 25 0.04 1.93 -1.38
N LEU A 26 0.71 3.01 -0.97
CA LEU A 26 0.18 4.37 -1.01
C LEU A 26 -0.07 4.85 -2.45
N LYS A 27 0.84 4.57 -3.38
CA LYS A 27 0.61 4.89 -4.79
C LYS A 27 -0.59 4.14 -5.35
N ASN A 28 -0.74 2.85 -5.02
CA ASN A 28 -1.88 2.06 -5.48
C ASN A 28 -3.19 2.53 -4.85
N ALA A 29 -3.19 2.86 -3.56
CA ALA A 29 -4.32 3.46 -2.86
C ALA A 29 -4.77 4.77 -3.53
N LEU A 30 -3.83 5.66 -3.83
CA LEU A 30 -4.13 6.92 -4.53
C LEU A 30 -4.69 6.66 -5.94
N THR A 31 -4.15 5.67 -6.64
CA THR A 31 -4.64 5.27 -7.98
C THR A 31 -6.07 4.73 -7.89
N THR A 32 -6.38 3.91 -6.89
CA THR A 32 -7.74 3.43 -6.61
C THR A 32 -8.71 4.58 -6.33
N ILE A 33 -8.31 5.59 -5.55
CA ILE A 33 -9.17 6.74 -5.23
C ILE A 33 -9.43 7.59 -6.49
N ILE A 34 -8.39 7.89 -7.28
CA ILE A 34 -8.49 8.81 -8.41
C ILE A 34 -9.16 8.16 -9.64
N PHE A 35 -8.84 6.90 -9.92
CA PHE A 35 -9.24 6.25 -11.19
C PHE A 35 -10.34 5.20 -11.05
N LEU A 36 -10.38 4.46 -9.93
CA LEU A 36 -11.37 3.38 -9.74
C LEU A 36 -12.58 3.85 -8.94
N GLY A 37 -12.42 4.82 -8.03
CA GLY A 37 -13.51 5.50 -7.32
C GLY A 37 -14.55 4.53 -6.73
N PRO A 38 -14.24 3.83 -5.61
CA PRO A 38 -15.16 2.83 -5.06
C PRO A 38 -16.54 3.40 -4.74
N LEU A 39 -17.58 2.61 -4.98
CA LEU A 39 -18.97 3.06 -4.80
C LEU A 39 -19.27 3.29 -3.31
N HIS A 40 -19.79 4.47 -2.99
CA HIS A 40 -20.18 4.85 -1.63
C HIS A 40 -21.68 4.65 -1.42
N TYR A 41 -22.05 3.64 -0.62
CA TYR A 41 -23.44 3.39 -0.22
C TYR A 41 -23.71 4.03 1.14
N ILE A 42 -24.61 5.02 1.18
CA ILE A 42 -24.95 5.78 2.40
C ILE A 42 -25.47 4.87 3.53
N ASN A 43 -26.21 3.81 3.17
CA ASN A 43 -26.80 2.89 4.16
C ASN A 43 -25.81 1.82 4.66
N LEU A 44 -24.67 1.63 3.98
CA LEU A 44 -23.68 0.58 4.26
C LEU A 44 -22.26 1.11 3.98
N PRO A 45 -21.74 2.02 4.82
CA PRO A 45 -20.43 2.63 4.61
C PRO A 45 -19.27 1.62 4.72
N GLU A 46 -19.46 0.47 5.37
CA GLU A 46 -18.41 -0.56 5.45
C GLU A 46 -18.10 -1.17 4.07
N LEU A 47 -19.06 -1.19 3.15
CA LEU A 47 -18.83 -1.69 1.78
C LEU A 47 -17.85 -0.81 1.00
N TYR A 48 -17.85 0.50 1.28
CA TYR A 48 -16.90 1.40 0.65
C TYR A 48 -15.46 1.06 1.07
N SER A 49 -15.22 0.83 2.37
CA SER A 49 -13.87 0.53 2.87
C SER A 49 -13.38 -0.85 2.41
N THR A 50 -14.25 -1.86 2.37
CA THR A 50 -13.88 -3.20 1.89
C THR A 50 -13.63 -3.22 0.39
N ASN A 51 -14.45 -2.55 -0.42
CA ASN A 51 -14.21 -2.40 -1.86
C ASN A 51 -12.92 -1.62 -2.14
N PHE A 52 -12.70 -0.51 -1.43
CA PHE A 52 -11.45 0.25 -1.54
C PHE A 52 -10.21 -0.59 -1.20
N MET A 53 -10.27 -1.37 -0.12
CA MET A 53 -9.15 -2.23 0.31
C MET A 53 -8.88 -3.35 -0.70
N THR A 54 -9.93 -4.00 -1.20
CA THR A 54 -9.79 -5.11 -2.17
C THR A 54 -9.21 -4.64 -3.50
N GLU A 55 -9.71 -3.54 -4.06
CA GLU A 55 -9.17 -2.91 -5.27
C GLU A 55 -7.69 -2.50 -5.07
N THR A 56 -7.36 -1.86 -3.94
CA THR A 56 -5.98 -1.45 -3.65
C THR A 56 -5.03 -2.64 -3.52
N LEU A 57 -5.48 -3.75 -2.91
CA LEU A 57 -4.68 -4.98 -2.80
C LEU A 57 -4.51 -5.68 -4.16
N LEU A 58 -5.56 -5.68 -5.00
CA LEU A 58 -5.48 -6.22 -6.37
C LEU A 58 -4.50 -5.43 -7.23
N LEU A 59 -4.51 -4.10 -7.18
CA LEU A 59 -3.50 -3.29 -7.89
C LEU A 59 -2.10 -3.53 -7.33
N SER A 60 -1.98 -3.73 -6.01
CA SER A 60 -0.69 -3.99 -5.38
C SER A 60 -0.09 -5.35 -5.73
N SER A 61 -0.90 -6.40 -5.87
CA SER A 61 -0.40 -7.71 -6.27
C SER A 61 0.04 -7.78 -7.74
N ILE A 62 -0.42 -6.86 -8.60
CA ILE A 62 0.02 -6.76 -10.00
C ILE A 62 1.40 -6.09 -10.11
N PHE A 63 1.74 -5.19 -9.19
CA PHE A 63 2.94 -4.33 -9.27
C PHE A 63 4.08 -4.73 -8.31
N LEU A 64 3.78 -5.46 -7.23
CA LEU A 64 4.74 -5.98 -6.25
C LEU A 64 5.38 -7.28 -6.73
#